data_AF-A0A6C0HW15-F1
#
_entry.id   AF-A0A6C0HW15-F1
#
_cell.length_a   1.000
_cell.length_b   1.000
_cell.length_c   1.000
_cell.angle_alpha   90.00
_cell.angle_beta   90.00
_cell.angle_gamma   90.00
#
_symmetry.space_group_name_H-M   'P 1'
#
loop_
_entity.id
_entity.type
_entity.pdbx_description
1 polymer ?
#
loop_
_entity_poly.entity_id
_entity_poly.type
_entity_poly.pdbx_seq_one_letter_code
_entity_poly.pdbx_strand_id
1 'polypeptide(L)'
;MTYKPFIFKLNNLDVSTIYDSTDVIKSSNINQPLFSLGFHSFIHRTKSAMAITEKLETKNKFYYVVNPFEQSINDYKEDIEHMSDTFLNNPQILSRAFYKMWEMLYIFDIGKSNNKESMTMVGLAEGPGSFIQAFVEFREKYYDPSKDTVYGLTINSNNTAHINKEMVENINKRYDNMISVLKTNSKQTKTKSLVSNGDLTKPETIEFLKENVKQKADLVTADGGFEWKNENYQEQEAYTLILGEIIGALSIQAKGGSFVLKVFETFTHTTIKLIYLLSSFYEETYLYKPFFSRSTNSEKYIICKGFKYNDVEQSKMKKLLDCLKKCETKEFINDIFPKFILSNEDVNIFKYININIANTQQIMINNLIVYIKSNNYFGDSYHNYRDLQMKANKWWISNFFTEKLNEKSTLVKDIIRYNESEINLFVKKLV
;
A
#
# COMPACT_ATOMS: atom_id res chain seq x y z
N MET A 1 -5.93 1.66 26.74
CA MET A 1 -4.74 1.94 25.91
C MET A 1 -5.25 2.56 24.62
N THR A 2 -4.72 3.70 24.20
CA THR A 2 -5.15 4.36 22.95
C THR A 2 -4.10 4.06 21.88
N TYR A 3 -4.46 3.29 20.87
CA TYR A 3 -3.59 3.03 19.73
C TYR A 3 -3.62 4.25 18.79
N LYS A 4 -2.45 4.68 18.32
CA LYS A 4 -2.33 5.82 17.40
C LYS A 4 -1.86 5.31 16.04
N PRO A 5 -2.59 5.59 14.94
CA PRO A 5 -2.13 5.25 13.61
C PRO A 5 -0.88 6.06 13.23
N PHE A 6 0.00 5.46 12.45
CA PHE A 6 1.17 6.15 11.88
C PHE A 6 0.74 6.89 10.61
N ILE A 7 0.55 8.21 10.70
CA ILE A 7 0.08 9.07 9.60
C ILE A 7 0.98 10.30 9.48
N PHE A 8 1.51 10.56 8.29
CA PHE A 8 2.26 11.78 7.99
C PHE A 8 1.67 12.45 6.76
N LYS A 9 1.41 13.76 6.82
CA LYS A 9 1.07 14.55 5.63
C LYS A 9 2.36 14.93 4.92
N LEU A 10 2.40 14.73 3.60
CA LEU A 10 3.53 15.11 2.76
C LEU A 10 3.23 16.45 2.09
N ASN A 11 4.25 17.30 2.00
CA ASN A 11 4.14 18.56 1.30
C ASN A 11 4.21 18.34 -0.22
N ASN A 12 3.52 19.20 -0.96
CA ASN A 12 3.68 19.29 -2.40
C ASN A 12 4.98 20.05 -2.69
N LEU A 13 5.90 19.42 -3.44
CA LEU A 13 7.10 20.07 -3.94
C LEU A 13 6.93 20.53 -5.38
N ASP A 14 7.69 21.55 -5.77
CA ASP A 14 7.89 21.82 -7.18
C ASP A 14 8.75 20.72 -7.80
N VAL A 15 8.12 19.91 -8.66
CA VAL A 15 8.75 18.81 -9.37
C VAL A 15 8.95 19.11 -10.85
N SER A 16 8.89 20.38 -11.26
CA SER A 16 9.03 20.79 -12.67
C SER A 16 10.28 20.19 -13.32
N THR A 17 11.40 20.15 -12.59
CA THR A 17 12.69 19.61 -13.05
C THR A 17 12.69 18.09 -13.28
N ILE A 18 11.71 17.35 -12.76
CA ILE A 18 11.54 15.91 -13.07
C ILE A 18 11.33 15.74 -14.58
N TYR A 19 10.64 16.68 -15.23
CA TYR A 19 10.36 16.59 -16.66
C TYR A 19 11.51 17.11 -17.54
N ASP A 20 12.60 17.64 -16.98
CA ASP A 20 13.73 18.17 -17.77
C ASP A 20 14.62 17.08 -18.38
N SER A 21 14.45 15.84 -17.94
CA SER A 21 15.14 14.67 -18.47
C SER A 21 14.32 13.41 -18.21
N THR A 22 14.49 12.39 -19.04
CA THR A 22 13.95 11.04 -18.82
C THR A 22 15.05 10.07 -18.39
N ASP A 23 16.19 10.56 -17.91
CA ASP A 23 17.35 9.72 -17.61
C ASP A 23 17.15 8.88 -16.35
N VAL A 24 17.66 7.65 -16.43
CA VAL A 24 17.71 6.66 -15.35
C VAL A 24 19.17 6.30 -15.17
N ILE A 25 19.70 6.52 -13.97
CA ILE A 25 21.08 6.16 -13.65
C ILE A 25 21.11 4.67 -13.30
N LYS A 26 21.89 3.90 -14.03
CA LYS A 26 22.06 2.46 -13.86
C LYS A 26 23.44 2.16 -13.26
N SER A 27 23.54 1.07 -12.53
CA SER A 27 24.77 0.63 -11.89
C SER A 27 24.86 -0.90 -11.86
N SER A 28 26.08 -1.41 -11.88
CA SER A 28 26.36 -2.83 -11.59
C SER A 28 26.14 -3.17 -10.12
N ASN A 29 26.12 -2.16 -9.25
CA ASN A 29 25.90 -2.31 -7.81
C ASN A 29 24.48 -1.86 -7.44
N ILE A 30 23.88 -2.59 -6.51
CA ILE A 30 22.57 -2.23 -5.97
C ILE A 30 22.61 -0.88 -5.24
N ASN A 31 21.54 -0.09 -5.39
CA ASN A 31 21.38 1.21 -4.74
C ASN A 31 21.26 1.05 -3.23
N GLN A 32 22.35 1.27 -2.50
CA GLN A 32 22.39 1.04 -1.06
C GLN A 32 21.54 2.06 -0.29
N PRO A 33 20.85 1.62 0.79
CA PRO A 33 20.13 2.54 1.67
C PRO A 33 21.08 3.54 2.34
N LEU A 34 20.61 4.77 2.52
CA LEU A 34 21.43 5.93 2.90
C LEU A 34 21.36 6.22 4.40
N PHE A 35 22.53 6.39 5.03
CA PHE A 35 22.63 6.86 6.43
C PHE A 35 21.97 8.24 6.64
N SER A 36 22.02 9.11 5.62
CA SER A 36 21.34 10.42 5.65
C SER A 36 19.83 10.29 5.83
N LEU A 37 19.24 9.18 5.40
CA LEU A 37 17.82 8.85 5.56
C LEU A 37 17.55 7.99 6.81
N GLY A 38 18.50 7.93 7.75
CA GLY A 38 18.34 7.24 9.02
C GLY A 38 18.58 5.73 8.95
N PHE A 39 19.10 5.23 7.83
CA PHE A 39 19.49 3.83 7.73
C PHE A 39 20.66 3.51 8.66
N HIS A 40 20.70 2.29 9.19
CA HIS A 40 21.88 1.69 9.80
C HIS A 40 21.90 0.19 9.49
N SER A 41 23.08 -0.40 9.33
CA SER A 41 23.26 -1.85 9.08
C SER A 41 22.55 -2.77 10.07
N PHE A 42 22.25 -2.31 11.30
CA PHE A 42 21.49 -3.07 12.28
C PHE A 42 20.05 -3.31 11.87
N ILE A 43 19.46 -2.46 11.02
CA ILE A 43 18.12 -2.66 10.46
C ILE A 43 18.10 -3.94 9.63
N HIS A 44 19.02 -4.09 8.67
CA HIS A 44 19.14 -5.31 7.88
C HIS A 44 19.47 -6.53 8.73
N ARG A 45 20.38 -6.39 9.71
CA ARG A 45 20.69 -7.49 10.64
C ARG A 45 19.44 -7.99 11.37
N THR A 46 18.63 -7.08 11.90
CA THR A 46 17.40 -7.41 12.62
C THR A 46 16.37 -8.04 11.68
N LYS A 47 16.18 -7.48 10.48
CA LYS A 47 15.27 -8.05 9.47
C LYS A 47 15.70 -9.46 9.05
N SER A 48 16.98 -9.68 8.76
CA SER A 48 17.54 -11.01 8.47
C SER A 48 17.38 -12.01 9.62
N ALA A 49 17.27 -11.56 10.87
CA ALA A 49 17.03 -12.46 12.00
C ALA A 49 15.63 -13.11 11.95
N MET A 50 14.69 -12.58 11.17
CA MET A 50 13.39 -13.21 10.89
C MET A 50 13.49 -14.53 10.13
N ALA A 51 14.64 -14.84 9.50
CA ALA A 51 14.90 -16.14 8.86
C ALA A 51 14.81 -17.32 9.85
N ILE A 52 14.81 -17.07 11.17
CA ILE A 52 14.49 -18.10 12.17
C ILE A 52 13.09 -18.70 11.95
N THR A 53 12.14 -17.90 11.44
CA THR A 53 10.75 -18.33 11.22
C THR A 53 10.62 -19.35 10.09
N GLU A 54 11.56 -19.35 9.13
CA GLU A 54 11.61 -20.30 8.01
C GLU A 54 12.12 -21.68 8.44
N LYS A 55 12.84 -21.74 9.58
CA LYS A 55 13.44 -22.97 10.12
C LYS A 55 12.53 -23.69 11.12
N LEU A 56 11.36 -23.16 11.40
CA LEU A 56 10.42 -23.78 12.34
C LEU A 56 9.76 -24.99 11.68
N GLU A 57 9.74 -26.13 12.36
CA GLU A 57 9.14 -27.38 11.87
C GLU A 57 7.59 -27.38 11.89
N THR A 58 6.97 -26.24 12.18
CA THR A 58 5.52 -26.09 12.27
C THR A 58 4.98 -25.19 11.17
N LYS A 59 3.83 -25.58 10.62
CA LYS A 59 3.05 -24.72 9.73
C LYS A 59 2.31 -23.61 10.49
N ASN A 60 2.10 -23.79 11.80
CA ASN A 60 1.41 -22.83 12.64
C ASN A 60 2.33 -21.66 12.97
N LYS A 61 1.93 -20.45 12.57
CA LYS A 61 2.71 -19.23 12.80
C LYS A 61 2.44 -18.66 14.20
N PHE A 62 2.63 -19.51 15.23
CA PHE A 62 2.29 -19.24 16.64
C PHE A 62 2.93 -17.95 17.18
N TYR A 63 4.09 -17.58 16.64
CA TYR A 63 4.84 -16.39 17.04
C TYR A 63 4.15 -15.06 16.66
N TYR A 64 3.13 -15.08 15.81
CA TYR A 64 2.32 -13.89 15.53
C TYR A 64 1.39 -13.49 16.68
N VAL A 65 1.27 -14.29 17.75
CA VAL A 65 0.62 -13.85 19.00
C VAL A 65 1.25 -12.55 19.54
N VAL A 66 2.55 -12.33 19.28
CA VAL A 66 3.29 -11.13 19.68
C VAL A 66 2.77 -9.87 18.97
N ASN A 67 2.20 -10.00 17.77
CA ASN A 67 1.66 -8.86 17.03
C ASN A 67 0.26 -8.48 17.57
N PRO A 68 0.04 -7.23 18.04
CA PRO A 68 -1.24 -6.86 18.65
C PRO A 68 -2.44 -6.98 17.71
N PHE A 69 -2.25 -6.67 16.43
CA PHE A 69 -3.34 -6.66 15.44
C PHE A 69 -3.26 -7.91 14.55
N GLU A 70 -3.95 -8.96 14.96
CA GLU A 70 -4.29 -10.12 14.13
C GLU A 70 -5.81 -10.29 14.11
N GLN A 71 -6.34 -10.77 12.99
CA GLN A 71 -7.78 -10.90 12.75
C GLN A 71 -8.42 -12.03 13.55
N SER A 72 -7.65 -13.11 13.78
CA SER A 72 -8.09 -14.30 14.49
C SER A 72 -7.25 -14.50 15.73
N ILE A 73 -7.89 -14.80 16.84
CA ILE A 73 -7.25 -15.06 18.13
C ILE A 73 -7.73 -16.42 18.63
N ASN A 74 -6.78 -17.30 19.00
CA ASN A 74 -7.11 -18.64 19.46
C ASN A 74 -8.05 -18.60 20.68
N ASP A 75 -9.09 -19.44 20.67
CA ASP A 75 -10.12 -19.56 21.71
C ASP A 75 -10.81 -18.22 22.07
N TYR A 76 -10.96 -17.29 21.12
CA TYR A 76 -11.63 -16.01 21.34
C TYR A 76 -12.69 -15.72 20.28
N LYS A 77 -13.95 -15.66 20.70
CA LYS A 77 -15.11 -15.54 19.80
C LYS A 77 -15.44 -14.11 19.35
N GLU A 78 -14.84 -13.11 19.98
CA GLU A 78 -15.04 -11.69 19.64
C GLU A 78 -13.81 -11.12 18.90
N ASP A 79 -13.03 -11.99 18.24
CA ASP A 79 -11.97 -11.51 17.36
C ASP A 79 -12.57 -10.82 16.11
N ILE A 80 -11.73 -10.08 15.39
CA ILE A 80 -12.15 -9.30 14.23
C ILE A 80 -12.72 -10.17 13.12
N GLU A 81 -12.23 -11.39 12.92
CA GLU A 81 -12.73 -12.31 11.90
C GLU A 81 -14.20 -12.68 12.18
N HIS A 82 -14.52 -13.18 13.38
CA HIS A 82 -15.90 -13.50 13.76
C HIS A 82 -16.80 -12.26 13.80
N MET A 83 -16.26 -11.13 14.27
CA MET A 83 -17.02 -9.88 14.30
C MET A 83 -17.29 -9.32 12.92
N SER A 84 -16.44 -9.58 11.92
CA SER A 84 -16.67 -9.22 10.53
C SER A 84 -17.85 -9.99 9.94
N ASP A 85 -17.99 -11.27 10.27
CA ASP A 85 -19.13 -12.08 9.81
C ASP A 85 -20.47 -11.52 10.31
N THR A 86 -20.50 -11.02 11.54
CA THR A 86 -21.72 -10.39 12.08
C THR A 86 -21.94 -9.00 11.51
N PHE A 87 -20.88 -8.18 11.42
CA PHE A 87 -20.99 -6.77 11.04
C PHE A 87 -21.26 -6.56 9.54
N LEU A 88 -20.75 -7.46 8.69
CA LEU A 88 -20.82 -7.40 7.23
C LEU A 88 -21.64 -8.54 6.60
N ASN A 89 -22.35 -9.33 7.41
CA ASN A 89 -23.18 -10.46 6.96
C ASN A 89 -22.39 -11.56 6.21
N ASN A 90 -21.36 -12.11 6.85
CA ASN A 90 -20.52 -13.22 6.37
C ASN A 90 -19.86 -12.95 4.99
N PRO A 91 -18.98 -11.94 4.90
CA PRO A 91 -18.36 -11.49 3.65
C PRO A 91 -17.30 -12.47 3.10
N GLN A 92 -16.92 -13.51 3.85
CA GLN A 92 -15.82 -14.44 3.50
C GLN A 92 -14.52 -13.71 3.15
N ILE A 93 -13.98 -12.95 4.10
CA ILE A 93 -12.81 -12.09 3.88
C ILE A 93 -11.60 -12.89 3.37
N LEU A 94 -11.06 -12.46 2.23
CA LEU A 94 -9.99 -13.18 1.54
C LEU A 94 -8.66 -13.15 2.29
N SER A 95 -8.31 -12.01 2.89
CA SER A 95 -7.04 -11.85 3.59
C SER A 95 -7.00 -10.61 4.48
N ARG A 96 -5.93 -10.50 5.28
CA ARG A 96 -5.63 -9.32 6.12
C ARG A 96 -5.53 -8.00 5.35
N ALA A 97 -5.28 -8.04 4.03
CA ALA A 97 -5.26 -6.85 3.21
C ALA A 97 -6.65 -6.17 3.17
N PHE A 98 -7.74 -6.91 3.37
CA PHE A 98 -9.08 -6.34 3.53
C PHE A 98 -9.12 -5.28 4.64
N TYR A 99 -8.63 -5.62 5.83
CA TYR A 99 -8.65 -4.71 6.98
C TYR A 99 -7.76 -3.49 6.78
N LYS A 100 -6.63 -3.64 6.07
CA LYS A 100 -5.80 -2.49 5.70
C LYS A 100 -6.58 -1.50 4.83
N MET A 101 -7.29 -2.01 3.83
CA MET A 101 -8.10 -1.18 2.94
C MET A 101 -9.30 -0.57 3.66
N TRP A 102 -9.97 -1.34 4.52
CA TRP A 102 -11.04 -0.84 5.38
C TRP A 102 -10.60 0.35 6.23
N GLU A 103 -9.43 0.24 6.89
CA GLU A 103 -8.84 1.36 7.63
C GLU A 103 -8.61 2.58 6.74
N MET A 104 -8.05 2.38 5.53
CA MET A 104 -7.74 3.49 4.61
C MET A 104 -9.01 4.18 4.10
N LEU A 105 -10.05 3.42 3.74
CA LEU A 105 -11.36 3.94 3.36
C LEU A 105 -11.98 4.78 4.47
N TYR A 106 -11.93 4.27 5.71
CA TYR A 106 -12.54 4.89 6.87
C TYR A 106 -11.79 6.15 7.34
N ILE A 107 -10.46 6.10 7.41
CA ILE A 107 -9.62 7.18 7.95
C ILE A 107 -9.56 8.37 6.98
N PHE A 108 -9.38 8.09 5.69
CA PHE A 108 -9.12 9.12 4.70
C PHE A 108 -10.37 9.59 3.96
N ASP A 109 -11.52 8.97 4.23
CA ASP A 109 -12.81 9.22 3.55
C ASP A 109 -12.68 9.14 2.02
N ILE A 110 -12.04 8.06 1.56
CA ILE A 110 -11.76 7.80 0.13
C ILE A 110 -12.73 6.78 -0.49
N GLY A 111 -13.73 6.31 0.27
CA GLY A 111 -14.87 5.51 -0.20
C GLY A 111 -16.13 6.33 -0.49
N LYS A 112 -16.01 7.66 -0.44
CA LYS A 112 -17.08 8.62 -0.71
C LYS A 112 -16.91 9.22 -2.10
N SER A 113 -18.00 9.32 -2.84
CA SER A 113 -18.01 10.04 -4.11
C SER A 113 -18.08 11.54 -3.88
N ASN A 114 -17.26 12.31 -4.62
CA ASN A 114 -17.21 13.76 -4.47
C ASN A 114 -18.46 14.47 -5.02
N ASN A 115 -19.16 13.90 -6.00
CA ASN A 115 -20.35 14.52 -6.65
C ASN A 115 -21.19 13.53 -7.50
N LYS A 116 -20.97 12.22 -7.41
CA LYS A 116 -21.73 11.21 -8.19
C LYS A 116 -22.43 10.24 -7.24
N GLU A 117 -23.61 9.78 -7.62
CA GLU A 117 -24.30 8.67 -6.96
C GLU A 117 -23.55 7.33 -7.10
N SER A 118 -22.48 7.29 -7.89
CA SER A 118 -21.63 6.13 -8.15
C SER A 118 -20.15 6.41 -7.94
N MET A 119 -19.39 5.32 -7.79
CA MET A 119 -17.94 5.32 -7.78
C MET A 119 -17.37 4.32 -8.79
N THR A 120 -16.29 4.71 -9.45
CA THR A 120 -15.44 3.79 -10.21
C THR A 120 -14.17 3.48 -9.42
N MET A 121 -13.96 2.20 -9.08
CA MET A 121 -12.71 1.71 -8.48
C MET A 121 -11.88 0.96 -9.53
N VAL A 122 -10.56 1.15 -9.52
CA VAL A 122 -9.63 0.30 -10.28
C VAL A 122 -8.53 -0.25 -9.37
N GLY A 123 -8.46 -1.56 -9.28
CA GLY A 123 -7.42 -2.29 -8.56
C GLY A 123 -6.28 -2.73 -9.46
N LEU A 124 -5.07 -2.23 -9.21
CA LEU A 124 -3.83 -2.55 -9.93
C LEU A 124 -3.00 -3.56 -9.13
N ALA A 125 -2.54 -4.63 -9.78
CA ALA A 125 -1.83 -5.75 -9.14
C ALA A 125 -2.61 -6.37 -7.96
N GLU A 126 -3.93 -6.41 -8.07
CA GLU A 126 -4.85 -6.80 -6.97
C GLU A 126 -5.12 -8.31 -6.92
N GLY A 127 -4.14 -9.17 -7.17
CA GLY A 127 -4.31 -10.61 -6.89
C GLY A 127 -4.11 -10.87 -5.38
N PRO A 128 -5.11 -11.34 -4.59
CA PRO A 128 -6.36 -11.99 -4.98
C PRO A 128 -7.64 -11.14 -4.93
N GLY A 129 -7.56 -9.85 -4.62
CA GLY A 129 -8.69 -8.91 -4.72
C GLY A 129 -9.21 -8.42 -3.37
N SER A 130 -8.42 -8.53 -2.29
CA SER A 130 -8.86 -8.15 -0.95
C SER A 130 -9.20 -6.66 -0.82
N PHE A 131 -8.53 -5.76 -1.55
CA PHE A 131 -8.90 -4.34 -1.55
C PHE A 131 -10.19 -4.09 -2.31
N ILE A 132 -10.41 -4.82 -3.42
CA ILE A 132 -11.69 -4.80 -4.16
C ILE A 132 -12.83 -5.25 -3.25
N GLN A 133 -12.66 -6.38 -2.54
CA GLN A 133 -13.62 -6.86 -1.56
C GLN A 133 -13.92 -5.80 -0.50
N ALA A 134 -12.88 -5.23 0.12
CA ALA A 134 -13.03 -4.19 1.14
C ALA A 134 -13.77 -2.96 0.65
N PHE A 135 -13.51 -2.50 -0.58
CA PHE A 135 -14.22 -1.39 -1.17
C PHE A 135 -15.71 -1.69 -1.34
N VAL A 136 -16.06 -2.85 -1.93
CA VAL A 136 -17.46 -3.22 -2.16
C VAL A 136 -18.22 -3.37 -0.84
N GLU A 137 -17.68 -4.11 0.13
CA GLU A 137 -18.30 -4.28 1.45
C GLU A 137 -18.44 -2.94 2.20
N PHE A 138 -17.47 -2.03 2.05
CA PHE A 138 -17.54 -0.70 2.65
C PHE A 138 -18.62 0.16 1.99
N ARG A 139 -18.73 0.11 0.66
CA ARG A 139 -19.77 0.82 -0.09
C ARG A 139 -21.15 0.29 0.26
N GLU A 140 -21.33 -1.03 0.36
CA GLU A 140 -22.59 -1.64 0.82
C GLU A 140 -22.98 -1.22 2.25
N LYS A 141 -22.00 -1.13 3.16
CA LYS A 141 -22.28 -0.77 4.55
C LYS A 141 -22.71 0.69 4.71
N TYR A 142 -22.12 1.60 3.94
CA TYR A 142 -22.24 3.05 4.21
C TYR A 142 -22.88 3.87 3.08
N TYR A 143 -23.07 3.29 1.89
CA TYR A 143 -23.54 3.98 0.69
C TYR A 143 -24.45 3.07 -0.16
N ASP A 144 -24.92 3.57 -1.29
CA ASP A 144 -25.58 2.76 -2.33
C ASP A 144 -24.55 2.40 -3.42
N PRO A 145 -24.16 1.12 -3.54
CA PRO A 145 -23.21 0.66 -4.55
C PRO A 145 -23.87 0.25 -5.87
N SER A 146 -25.19 0.38 -6.03
CA SER A 146 -25.94 -0.15 -7.18
C SER A 146 -25.45 0.33 -8.55
N LYS A 147 -24.77 1.48 -8.59
CA LYS A 147 -24.21 2.09 -9.80
C LYS A 147 -22.68 2.09 -9.83
N ASP A 148 -22.03 1.50 -8.83
CA ASP A 148 -20.57 1.45 -8.77
C ASP A 148 -20.02 0.52 -9.85
N THR A 149 -18.81 0.82 -10.31
CA THR A 149 -18.09 0.01 -11.29
C THR A 149 -16.70 -0.29 -10.76
N VAL A 150 -16.28 -1.56 -10.82
CA VAL A 150 -14.99 -1.99 -10.30
C VAL A 150 -14.22 -2.70 -11.40
N TYR A 151 -12.98 -2.28 -11.64
CA TYR A 151 -12.06 -2.99 -12.51
C TYR A 151 -10.92 -3.60 -11.70
N GLY A 152 -10.49 -4.80 -12.10
CA GLY A 152 -9.34 -5.46 -11.49
C GLY A 152 -8.31 -5.87 -12.54
N LEU A 153 -7.04 -5.50 -12.32
CA LEU A 153 -5.90 -5.94 -13.08
C LEU A 153 -4.93 -6.72 -12.16
N THR A 154 -4.49 -7.88 -12.61
CA THR A 154 -3.39 -8.63 -11.98
C THR A 154 -2.53 -9.26 -13.06
N ILE A 155 -1.27 -9.57 -12.73
CA ILE A 155 -0.37 -10.28 -13.64
C ILE A 155 -0.90 -11.68 -13.95
N ASN A 156 -0.91 -12.06 -15.23
CA ASN A 156 -1.17 -13.42 -15.69
C ASN A 156 0.09 -14.26 -15.50
N SER A 157 0.25 -14.77 -14.30
CA SER A 157 1.22 -15.81 -13.98
C SER A 157 0.52 -17.16 -14.05
N ASN A 158 1.20 -18.17 -14.59
CA ASN A 158 0.63 -19.50 -14.87
C ASN A 158 0.08 -20.28 -13.66
N ASN A 159 -0.04 -19.70 -12.45
CA ASN A 159 -0.83 -20.22 -11.31
C ASN A 159 -0.83 -19.36 -10.02
N THR A 160 -0.06 -18.26 -9.90
CA THR A 160 0.19 -17.64 -8.56
C THR A 160 -0.64 -16.39 -8.27
N ALA A 161 -0.99 -15.58 -9.26
CA ALA A 161 -1.74 -14.35 -9.05
C ALA A 161 -3.04 -14.35 -9.89
N HIS A 162 -4.17 -14.43 -9.20
CA HIS A 162 -5.49 -14.31 -9.83
C HIS A 162 -6.44 -13.60 -8.86
N ILE A 163 -7.31 -12.75 -9.37
CA ILE A 163 -8.43 -12.24 -8.59
C ILE A 163 -9.38 -13.41 -8.30
N ASN A 164 -9.77 -13.55 -7.04
CA ASN A 164 -10.56 -14.68 -6.57
C ASN A 164 -11.91 -14.74 -7.33
N LYS A 165 -12.15 -15.85 -8.03
CA LYS A 165 -13.33 -16.00 -8.90
C LYS A 165 -14.63 -16.07 -8.10
N GLU A 166 -14.62 -16.76 -6.98
CA GLU A 166 -15.81 -16.90 -6.12
C GLU A 166 -16.25 -15.56 -5.55
N MET A 167 -15.30 -14.74 -5.08
CA MET A 167 -15.56 -13.36 -4.66
C MET A 167 -16.20 -12.55 -5.81
N VAL A 168 -15.63 -12.59 -7.02
CA VAL A 168 -16.17 -11.88 -8.19
C VAL A 168 -17.57 -12.35 -8.54
N GLU A 169 -17.80 -13.67 -8.58
CA GLU A 169 -19.11 -14.25 -8.89
C GLU A 169 -20.17 -13.89 -7.84
N ASN A 170 -19.81 -13.92 -6.55
CA ASN A 170 -20.72 -13.57 -5.47
C ASN A 170 -21.10 -12.08 -5.51
N ILE A 171 -20.13 -11.19 -5.73
CA ILE A 171 -20.41 -9.75 -5.86
C ILE A 171 -21.25 -9.47 -7.11
N ASN A 172 -20.92 -10.08 -8.27
CA ASN A 172 -21.67 -9.86 -9.51
C ASN A 172 -23.09 -10.45 -9.48
N LYS A 173 -23.36 -11.43 -8.61
CA LYS A 173 -24.73 -11.89 -8.34
C LYS A 173 -25.54 -10.88 -7.52
N ARG A 174 -24.88 -10.16 -6.59
CA ARG A 174 -25.51 -9.09 -5.79
C ARG A 174 -25.74 -7.82 -6.60
N TYR A 175 -24.77 -7.49 -7.47
CA TYR A 175 -24.78 -6.31 -8.31
C TYR A 175 -24.37 -6.67 -9.73
N ASP A 176 -25.34 -6.60 -10.66
CA ASP A 176 -25.15 -7.06 -12.04
C ASP A 176 -23.92 -6.41 -12.68
N ASN A 177 -22.94 -7.26 -13.02
CA ASN A 177 -21.70 -6.88 -13.70
C ASN A 177 -20.87 -5.76 -13.04
N MET A 178 -20.95 -5.60 -11.71
CA MET A 178 -20.18 -4.58 -10.98
C MET A 178 -18.66 -4.73 -11.18
N ILE A 179 -18.13 -5.95 -11.06
CA ILE A 179 -16.71 -6.24 -11.17
C ILE A 179 -16.36 -6.76 -12.57
N SER A 180 -15.45 -6.05 -13.23
CA SER A 180 -14.83 -6.40 -14.50
C SER A 180 -13.33 -6.71 -14.31
N VAL A 181 -12.98 -7.99 -14.26
CA VAL A 181 -11.56 -8.42 -14.27
C VAL A 181 -11.01 -8.29 -15.69
N LEU A 182 -9.97 -7.47 -15.86
CA LEU A 182 -9.35 -7.21 -17.16
C LEU A 182 -8.62 -8.46 -17.66
N LYS A 183 -8.95 -8.90 -18.88
CA LYS A 183 -8.42 -10.14 -19.46
C LYS A 183 -6.97 -9.96 -19.92
N THR A 184 -6.04 -10.46 -19.11
CA THR A 184 -4.61 -10.49 -19.39
C THR A 184 -4.20 -11.80 -20.05
N ASN A 185 -3.35 -11.78 -21.09
CA ASN A 185 -2.89 -12.96 -21.81
C ASN A 185 -1.36 -13.03 -21.85
N SER A 186 -0.80 -14.24 -21.75
CA SER A 186 0.65 -14.48 -21.77
C SER A 186 1.28 -14.42 -23.16
N LYS A 187 0.48 -14.41 -24.24
CA LYS A 187 0.94 -14.34 -25.64
C LYS A 187 0.17 -13.28 -26.41
N GLN A 188 0.88 -12.45 -27.19
CA GLN A 188 0.25 -11.63 -28.23
C GLN A 188 -0.50 -12.55 -29.20
N THR A 189 -1.83 -12.57 -29.13
CA THR A 189 -2.67 -13.19 -30.15
C THR A 189 -2.77 -12.25 -31.35
N LYS A 190 -2.91 -12.79 -32.56
CA LYS A 190 -3.02 -12.04 -33.84
C LYS A 190 -4.28 -11.16 -33.97
N THR A 191 -4.95 -10.82 -32.88
CA THR A 191 -6.19 -10.02 -32.85
C THR A 191 -5.88 -8.55 -32.58
N LYS A 192 -6.60 -7.64 -33.25
CA LYS A 192 -6.40 -6.16 -33.24
C LYS A 192 -6.46 -5.45 -31.87
N SER A 193 -6.78 -6.15 -30.78
CA SER A 193 -6.82 -5.59 -29.42
C SER A 193 -5.42 -5.55 -28.83
N LEU A 194 -5.04 -4.45 -28.15
CA LEU A 194 -3.84 -4.40 -27.33
C LEU A 194 -3.82 -5.60 -26.35
N VAL A 195 -2.71 -6.35 -26.35
CA VAL A 195 -2.53 -7.53 -25.50
C VAL A 195 -1.51 -7.20 -24.42
N SER A 196 -1.89 -7.43 -23.16
CA SER A 196 -1.01 -7.31 -22.00
C SER A 196 -1.09 -8.58 -21.14
N ASN A 197 0.02 -8.95 -20.51
CA ASN A 197 0.08 -9.99 -19.49
C ASN A 197 -0.22 -9.45 -18.07
N GLY A 198 -0.59 -8.18 -17.92
CA GLY A 198 -0.85 -7.53 -16.63
C GLY A 198 0.40 -7.06 -15.87
N ASP A 199 1.60 -7.14 -16.48
CA ASP A 199 2.84 -6.65 -15.88
C ASP A 199 2.91 -5.11 -15.98
N LEU A 200 2.71 -4.43 -14.85
CA LEU A 200 2.73 -2.97 -14.75
C LEU A 200 4.11 -2.36 -14.98
N THR A 201 5.18 -3.15 -14.99
CA THR A 201 6.52 -2.67 -15.38
C THR A 201 6.64 -2.42 -16.89
N LYS A 202 5.62 -2.81 -17.67
CA LYS A 202 5.58 -2.72 -19.13
C LYS A 202 4.66 -1.59 -19.62
N PRO A 203 5.14 -0.67 -20.46
CA PRO A 203 4.32 0.39 -21.05
C PRO A 203 3.07 -0.12 -21.76
N GLU A 204 3.14 -1.29 -22.40
CA GLU A 204 2.02 -1.92 -23.12
C GLU A 204 0.85 -2.23 -22.17
N THR A 205 1.14 -2.56 -20.91
CA THR A 205 0.11 -2.76 -19.87
C THR A 205 -0.57 -1.45 -19.50
N ILE A 206 0.18 -0.34 -19.48
CA ILE A 206 -0.39 0.99 -19.21
C ILE A 206 -1.32 1.41 -20.36
N GLU A 207 -0.91 1.19 -21.61
CA GLU A 207 -1.76 1.44 -22.79
C GLU A 207 -3.01 0.55 -22.76
N PHE A 208 -2.85 -0.73 -22.47
CA PHE A 208 -3.95 -1.68 -22.30
C PHE A 208 -4.94 -1.22 -21.21
N LEU A 209 -4.47 -0.76 -20.06
CA LEU A 209 -5.31 -0.22 -18.99
C LEU A 209 -6.15 0.96 -19.49
N LYS A 210 -5.50 1.93 -20.14
CA LYS A 210 -6.15 3.14 -20.65
C LYS A 210 -7.26 2.83 -21.67
N GLU A 211 -7.10 1.79 -22.49
CA GLU A 211 -8.13 1.40 -23.47
C GLU A 211 -9.30 0.61 -22.87
N ASN A 212 -9.04 -0.19 -21.83
CA ASN A 212 -10.03 -1.11 -21.29
C ASN A 212 -10.84 -0.53 -20.11
N VAL A 213 -10.26 0.40 -19.36
CA VAL A 213 -10.97 1.16 -18.32
C VAL A 213 -11.80 2.25 -18.98
N LYS A 214 -13.12 2.03 -19.07
CA LYS A 214 -14.04 2.91 -19.83
C LYS A 214 -14.41 4.18 -19.09
N GLN A 215 -14.40 4.13 -17.77
CA GLN A 215 -14.71 5.26 -16.90
C GLN A 215 -13.47 5.61 -16.09
N LYS A 216 -13.13 6.90 -16.02
CA LYS A 216 -12.05 7.36 -15.17
C LYS A 216 -12.36 7.01 -13.71
N ALA A 217 -11.34 6.58 -12.97
CA ALA A 217 -11.46 6.02 -11.64
C ALA A 217 -11.56 7.11 -10.56
N ASP A 218 -12.58 7.02 -9.71
CA ASP A 218 -12.69 7.85 -8.50
C ASP A 218 -11.72 7.35 -7.41
N LEU A 219 -11.44 6.05 -7.39
CA LEU A 219 -10.43 5.42 -6.54
C LEU A 219 -9.56 4.46 -7.34
N VAL A 220 -8.25 4.64 -7.30
CA VAL A 220 -7.29 3.64 -7.77
C VAL A 220 -6.59 3.04 -6.56
N THR A 221 -6.32 1.73 -6.59
CA THR A 221 -5.46 1.07 -5.60
C THR A 221 -4.36 0.30 -6.28
N ALA A 222 -3.21 0.21 -5.63
CA ALA A 222 -2.06 -0.56 -6.06
C ALA A 222 -1.41 -1.23 -4.83
N ASP A 223 -1.62 -2.54 -4.67
CA ASP A 223 -1.05 -3.37 -3.58
C ASP A 223 0.01 -4.36 -4.11
N GLY A 224 0.65 -4.00 -5.24
CA GLY A 224 1.58 -4.88 -5.94
C GLY A 224 2.79 -5.28 -5.10
N GLY A 225 3.29 -6.47 -5.41
CA GLY A 225 4.48 -7.03 -4.81
C GLY A 225 4.97 -8.24 -5.59
N PHE A 226 6.20 -8.65 -5.31
CA PHE A 226 6.82 -9.82 -5.94
C PHE A 226 7.29 -10.80 -4.87
N GLU A 227 7.71 -11.97 -5.32
CA GLU A 227 8.57 -12.83 -4.52
C GLU A 227 9.96 -12.17 -4.44
N TRP A 228 10.28 -11.62 -3.27
CA TRP A 228 11.50 -10.85 -3.04
C TRP A 228 12.69 -11.80 -2.93
N LYS A 229 13.77 -11.51 -3.67
CA LYS A 229 14.99 -12.32 -3.57
C LYS A 229 15.68 -12.14 -2.22
N ASN A 230 15.64 -10.91 -1.71
CA ASN A 230 16.14 -10.56 -0.41
C ASN A 230 15.23 -9.50 0.20
N GLU A 231 14.61 -9.80 1.33
CA GLU A 231 13.70 -8.84 1.97
C GLU A 231 14.40 -7.52 2.33
N ASN A 232 15.71 -7.50 2.58
CA ASN A 232 16.47 -6.27 2.84
C ASN A 232 16.56 -5.33 1.62
N TYR A 233 16.26 -5.80 0.42
CA TYR A 233 16.33 -5.01 -0.80
C TYR A 233 14.97 -4.85 -1.51
N GLN A 234 13.88 -5.07 -0.77
CA GLN A 234 12.50 -4.86 -1.24
C GLN A 234 12.27 -3.47 -1.83
N GLU A 235 12.86 -2.43 -1.23
CA GLU A 235 12.75 -1.06 -1.72
C GLU A 235 13.29 -0.95 -3.16
N GLN A 236 14.50 -1.45 -3.39
CA GLN A 236 15.19 -1.40 -4.68
C GLN A 236 14.52 -2.28 -5.73
N GLU A 237 14.08 -3.48 -5.33
CA GLU A 237 13.37 -4.42 -6.22
C GLU A 237 12.01 -3.86 -6.67
N ALA A 238 11.39 -2.96 -5.90
CA ALA A 238 10.07 -2.40 -6.19
C ALA A 238 10.07 -1.15 -7.09
N TYR A 239 11.21 -0.51 -7.37
CA TYR A 239 11.25 0.78 -8.08
C TYR A 239 10.46 0.81 -9.39
N THR A 240 10.70 -0.17 -10.26
CA THR A 240 10.07 -0.22 -11.59
C THR A 240 8.57 -0.49 -11.49
N LEU A 241 8.15 -1.33 -10.54
CA LEU A 241 6.73 -1.59 -10.29
C LEU A 241 6.03 -0.35 -9.77
N ILE A 242 6.60 0.31 -8.76
CA ILE A 242 6.04 1.53 -8.17
C ILE A 242 5.90 2.61 -9.24
N LEU A 243 6.91 2.82 -10.09
CA LEU A 243 6.80 3.75 -11.22
C LEU A 243 5.68 3.35 -12.19
N GLY A 244 5.58 2.06 -12.53
CA GLY A 244 4.51 1.52 -13.36
C GLY A 244 3.11 1.73 -12.79
N GLU A 245 2.92 1.47 -11.49
CA GLU A 245 1.68 1.68 -10.75
C GLU A 245 1.29 3.17 -10.69
N ILE A 246 2.26 4.06 -10.46
CA ILE A 246 2.06 5.51 -10.54
C ILE A 246 1.56 5.90 -11.93
N ILE A 247 2.27 5.51 -13.00
CA ILE A 247 1.91 5.87 -14.37
C ILE A 247 0.54 5.28 -14.74
N GLY A 248 0.28 4.03 -14.33
CA GLY A 248 -1.00 3.35 -14.48
C GLY A 248 -2.13 4.16 -13.88
N ALA A 249 -2.04 4.49 -12.59
CA ALA A 249 -3.04 5.29 -11.89
C ALA A 249 -3.27 6.64 -12.59
N LEU A 250 -2.20 7.39 -12.88
CA LEU A 250 -2.29 8.69 -13.53
C LEU A 250 -2.98 8.65 -14.90
N SER A 251 -2.89 7.52 -15.63
CA SER A 251 -3.52 7.38 -16.95
C SER A 251 -5.05 7.24 -16.90
N ILE A 252 -5.58 6.72 -15.79
CA ILE A 252 -7.01 6.37 -15.63
C ILE A 252 -7.72 7.13 -14.51
N GLN A 253 -7.01 7.90 -13.67
CA GLN A 253 -7.60 8.63 -12.54
C GLN A 253 -8.57 9.73 -13.00
N ALA A 254 -9.73 9.84 -12.34
CA ALA A 254 -10.66 10.95 -12.51
C ALA A 254 -10.19 12.19 -11.74
N LYS A 255 -10.52 13.38 -12.24
CA LYS A 255 -10.30 14.64 -11.49
C LYS A 255 -11.00 14.57 -10.12
N GLY A 256 -10.28 14.97 -9.08
CA GLY A 256 -10.74 14.88 -7.69
C GLY A 256 -10.63 13.46 -7.09
N GLY A 257 -10.26 12.45 -7.87
CA GLY A 257 -10.13 11.07 -7.41
C GLY A 257 -8.97 10.86 -6.43
N SER A 258 -8.95 9.68 -5.81
CA SER A 258 -7.95 9.26 -4.84
C SER A 258 -7.14 8.06 -5.33
N PHE A 259 -5.91 7.93 -4.85
CA PHE A 259 -5.02 6.81 -5.16
C PHE A 259 -4.35 6.27 -3.90
N VAL A 260 -4.35 4.95 -3.73
CA VAL A 260 -3.65 4.24 -2.67
C VAL A 260 -2.53 3.42 -3.29
N LEU A 261 -1.29 3.67 -2.89
CA LEU A 261 -0.10 3.00 -3.41
C LEU A 261 0.70 2.37 -2.29
N LYS A 262 0.96 1.07 -2.38
CA LYS A 262 1.88 0.39 -1.49
C LYS A 262 3.33 0.76 -1.79
N VAL A 263 4.09 1.00 -0.73
CA VAL A 263 5.53 1.17 -0.76
C VAL A 263 6.18 0.40 0.40
N PHE A 264 7.48 0.16 0.31
CA PHE A 264 8.25 -0.53 1.34
C PHE A 264 9.08 0.46 2.13
N GLU A 265 10.40 0.25 2.21
CA GLU A 265 11.33 1.18 2.84
C GLU A 265 11.51 2.43 1.98
N THR A 266 12.01 3.50 2.59
CA THR A 266 12.22 4.81 1.96
C THR A 266 13.62 5.33 2.30
N PHE A 267 14.61 4.44 2.28
CA PHE A 267 16.00 4.74 2.60
C PHE A 267 16.84 5.15 1.38
N THR A 268 16.23 5.34 0.22
CA THR A 268 16.90 5.83 -0.98
C THR A 268 16.25 7.10 -1.54
N HIS A 269 17.05 7.92 -2.22
CA HIS A 269 16.52 9.08 -2.93
C HIS A 269 15.54 8.66 -4.04
N THR A 270 15.78 7.53 -4.72
CA THR A 270 14.91 7.02 -5.77
C THR A 270 13.46 6.90 -5.31
N THR A 271 13.22 6.26 -4.17
CA THR A 271 11.85 6.11 -3.62
C THR A 271 11.24 7.47 -3.24
N ILE A 272 12.01 8.35 -2.63
CA ILE A 272 11.52 9.68 -2.23
C ILE A 272 11.15 10.51 -3.47
N LYS A 273 11.93 10.44 -4.54
CA LYS A 273 11.60 11.09 -5.81
C LYS A 273 10.34 10.53 -6.46
N LEU A 274 10.10 9.22 -6.39
CA LEU A 274 8.82 8.61 -6.83
C LEU A 274 7.64 9.14 -6.03
N ILE A 275 7.79 9.24 -4.71
CA ILE A 275 6.75 9.74 -3.81
C ILE A 275 6.44 11.22 -4.10
N TYR A 276 7.45 12.07 -4.28
CA TYR A 276 7.21 13.48 -4.59
C TYR A 276 6.70 13.72 -6.01
N LEU A 277 7.17 12.94 -6.99
CA LEU A 277 6.54 12.90 -8.32
C LEU A 277 5.05 12.64 -8.17
N LEU A 278 4.67 11.59 -7.44
CA LEU A 278 3.28 11.23 -7.23
C LEU A 278 2.50 12.34 -6.51
N SER A 279 3.02 12.83 -5.39
CA SER A 279 2.43 13.90 -4.57
C SER A 279 2.01 15.11 -5.41
N SER A 280 2.88 15.52 -6.35
CA SER A 280 2.63 16.68 -7.23
C SER A 280 1.31 16.61 -8.00
N PHE A 281 0.77 15.41 -8.26
CA PHE A 281 -0.46 15.20 -9.01
C PHE A 281 -1.74 15.33 -8.18
N TYR A 282 -1.64 15.41 -6.86
CA TYR A 282 -2.79 15.37 -5.95
C TYR A 282 -2.78 16.56 -4.97
N GLU A 283 -3.96 17.01 -4.56
CA GLU A 283 -4.12 18.12 -3.62
C GLU A 283 -3.50 17.79 -2.25
N GLU A 284 -3.75 16.58 -1.75
CA GLU A 284 -3.19 16.09 -0.50
C GLU A 284 -2.55 14.72 -0.68
N THR A 285 -1.46 14.47 0.03
CA THR A 285 -0.78 13.17 0.04
C THR A 285 -0.33 12.83 1.44
N TYR A 286 -0.52 11.56 1.84
CA TYR A 286 -0.22 11.07 3.17
C TYR A 286 0.61 9.79 3.09
N LEU A 287 1.52 9.60 4.03
CA LEU A 287 2.15 8.32 4.30
C LEU A 287 1.44 7.66 5.49
N TYR A 288 0.92 6.46 5.30
CA TYR A 288 0.13 5.72 6.28
C TYR A 288 0.67 4.30 6.49
N LYS A 289 0.81 3.85 7.73
CA LYS A 289 1.00 2.43 8.04
C LYS A 289 -0.24 1.89 8.78
N PRO A 290 -1.12 1.12 8.10
CA PRO A 290 -2.28 0.49 8.72
C PRO A 290 -1.91 -0.41 9.90
N PHE A 291 -2.80 -0.58 10.87
CA PHE A 291 -2.56 -1.47 12.02
C PHE A 291 -2.41 -2.93 11.58
N PHE A 292 -3.18 -3.34 10.57
CA PHE A 292 -3.08 -4.66 9.94
C PHE A 292 -1.88 -4.83 9.00
N SER A 293 -1.11 -3.76 8.75
CA SER A 293 0.24 -3.89 8.21
C SER A 293 1.20 -4.17 9.37
N ARG A 294 1.58 -5.45 9.54
CA ARG A 294 2.37 -5.92 10.69
C ARG A 294 3.54 -4.99 10.96
N SER A 295 3.77 -4.68 12.24
CA SER A 295 4.89 -3.82 12.62
C SER A 295 6.25 -4.42 12.27
N THR A 296 6.34 -5.74 12.07
CA THR A 296 7.58 -6.42 11.63
C THR A 296 7.88 -6.26 10.13
N ASN A 297 6.91 -5.84 9.32
CA ASN A 297 7.11 -5.64 7.89
C ASN A 297 7.40 -4.16 7.56
N SER A 298 8.01 -3.93 6.39
CA SER A 298 8.33 -2.59 5.92
C SER A 298 7.20 -1.97 5.08
N GLU A 299 6.08 -2.66 4.92
CA GLU A 299 4.93 -2.21 4.12
C GLU A 299 4.26 -1.00 4.76
N LYS A 300 3.97 -0.01 3.91
CA LYS A 300 3.21 1.20 4.21
C LYS A 300 2.58 1.71 2.92
N TYR A 301 1.71 2.69 3.01
CA TYR A 301 0.90 3.16 1.90
C TYR A 301 0.99 4.67 1.73
N ILE A 302 1.09 5.11 0.49
CA ILE A 302 0.90 6.50 0.09
C ILE A 302 -0.59 6.68 -0.26
N ILE A 303 -1.26 7.61 0.42
CA ILE A 303 -2.68 7.93 0.20
C ILE A 303 -2.75 9.31 -0.43
N CYS A 304 -3.18 9.36 -1.68
CA CYS A 304 -3.30 10.59 -2.45
C CYS A 304 -4.79 10.96 -2.59
N LYS A 305 -5.13 12.23 -2.43
CA LYS A 305 -6.51 12.74 -2.52
C LYS A 305 -6.58 13.96 -3.41
N GLY A 306 -7.66 14.07 -4.18
CA GLY A 306 -7.92 15.24 -5.02
C GLY A 306 -6.97 15.31 -6.21
N PHE A 307 -7.06 14.33 -7.12
CA PHE A 307 -6.28 14.39 -8.36
C PHE A 307 -6.55 15.69 -9.12
N LYS A 308 -5.49 16.48 -9.39
CA LYS A 308 -5.62 17.88 -9.83
C LYS A 308 -6.08 18.04 -11.29
N TYR A 309 -5.96 16.99 -12.09
CA TYR A 309 -6.08 17.08 -13.55
C TYR A 309 -7.30 16.32 -14.07
N ASN A 310 -7.86 16.79 -15.20
CA ASN A 310 -8.80 15.97 -15.98
C ASN A 310 -8.04 14.88 -16.73
N ASP A 311 -6.94 15.28 -17.37
CA ASP A 311 -5.97 14.41 -18.00
C ASP A 311 -4.57 15.00 -17.77
N VAL A 312 -3.60 14.12 -17.55
CA VAL A 312 -2.19 14.54 -17.51
C VAL A 312 -1.76 14.96 -18.91
N GLU A 313 -1.01 16.06 -19.01
CA GLU A 313 -0.41 16.50 -20.26
C GLU A 313 0.30 15.35 -20.97
N GLN A 314 -0.01 15.15 -22.26
CA GLN A 314 0.53 14.05 -23.05
C GLN A 314 2.07 14.04 -23.07
N SER A 315 2.69 15.23 -23.06
CA SER A 315 4.14 15.41 -22.98
C SER A 315 4.73 14.86 -21.67
N LYS A 316 4.09 15.12 -20.52
CA LYS A 316 4.48 14.61 -19.21
C LYS A 316 4.30 13.09 -19.15
N MET A 317 3.16 12.56 -19.61
CA MET A 317 2.93 11.12 -19.66
C MET A 317 3.94 10.39 -20.55
N LYS A 318 4.25 10.95 -21.73
CA LYS A 318 5.27 10.38 -22.62
C LYS A 318 6.63 10.29 -21.94
N LYS A 319 7.07 11.36 -21.25
CA LYS A 319 8.33 11.37 -20.51
C LYS A 319 8.37 10.32 -19.40
N LEU A 320 7.28 10.12 -18.68
CA LEU A 320 7.18 9.08 -17.65
C LEU A 320 7.24 7.67 -18.25
N LEU A 321 6.53 7.43 -19.36
CA LEU A 321 6.60 6.16 -20.09
C LEU A 321 8.00 5.89 -20.65
N ASP A 322 8.69 6.91 -21.16
CA ASP A 322 10.08 6.80 -21.62
C ASP A 322 11.04 6.47 -20.46
N CYS A 323 10.80 7.05 -19.28
CA CYS A 323 11.54 6.69 -18.05
C CYS A 323 11.28 5.23 -17.67
N LEU A 324 10.03 4.77 -17.69
CA LEU A 324 9.67 3.38 -17.39
C LEU A 324 10.35 2.40 -18.36
N LYS A 325 10.38 2.71 -19.66
CA LYS A 325 11.12 1.93 -20.67
C LYS A 325 12.60 1.84 -20.34
N LYS A 326 13.22 2.92 -19.90
CA LYS A 326 14.65 2.94 -19.50
C LYS A 326 14.91 2.11 -18.23
N CYS A 327 13.92 1.92 -17.36
CA CYS A 327 14.00 1.04 -16.19
C CYS A 327 13.97 -0.46 -16.56
N GLU A 328 13.63 -0.83 -17.79
CA GLU A 328 13.79 -2.20 -18.29
C GLU A 328 15.28 -2.47 -18.54
N THR A 329 15.95 -3.05 -17.54
CA THR A 329 17.38 -3.31 -17.58
C THR A 329 17.77 -4.53 -16.75
N LYS A 330 18.94 -5.09 -17.02
CA LYS A 330 19.60 -6.12 -16.20
C LYS A 330 20.43 -5.52 -15.07
N GLU A 331 20.76 -4.23 -15.15
CA GLU A 331 21.49 -3.48 -14.14
C GLU A 331 20.56 -2.98 -13.03
N PHE A 332 21.14 -2.58 -11.90
CA PHE A 332 20.37 -1.96 -10.83
C PHE A 332 20.09 -0.49 -11.15
N ILE A 333 18.89 -0.03 -10.79
CA ILE A 333 18.52 1.38 -10.88
C ILE A 333 19.09 2.11 -9.64
N ASN A 334 20.02 3.02 -9.88
CA ASN A 334 20.66 3.82 -8.82
C ASN A 334 19.95 5.15 -8.58
N ASP A 335 19.38 5.75 -9.61
CA ASP A 335 18.59 6.98 -9.47
C ASP A 335 17.60 7.12 -10.64
N ILE A 336 16.53 7.86 -10.39
CA ILE A 336 15.57 8.32 -11.39
C ILE A 336 15.45 9.84 -11.29
N PHE A 337 15.18 10.50 -12.41
CA PHE A 337 15.05 11.96 -12.44
C PHE A 337 16.26 12.68 -11.79
N PRO A 338 17.48 12.49 -12.31
CA PRO A 338 18.70 12.98 -11.66
C PRO A 338 18.77 14.52 -11.57
N LYS A 339 18.02 15.23 -12.40
CA LYS A 339 17.90 16.70 -12.35
C LYS A 339 17.00 17.21 -11.21
N PHE A 340 16.15 16.34 -10.64
CA PHE A 340 15.36 16.68 -9.47
C PHE A 340 16.17 16.39 -8.21
N ILE A 341 16.56 17.46 -7.52
CA ILE A 341 17.40 17.40 -6.33
C ILE A 341 16.52 17.58 -5.09
N LEU A 342 16.61 16.64 -4.17
CA LEU A 342 15.91 16.72 -2.89
C LEU A 342 16.60 17.74 -1.99
N SER A 343 15.82 18.59 -1.32
CA SER A 343 16.36 19.52 -0.33
C SER A 343 16.80 18.77 0.93
N ASN A 344 17.63 19.41 1.77
CA ASN A 344 17.98 18.86 3.08
C ASN A 344 16.75 18.70 3.98
N GLU A 345 15.75 19.58 3.84
CA GLU A 345 14.50 19.49 4.59
C GLU A 345 13.74 18.21 4.22
N ASP A 346 13.62 17.90 2.92
CA ASP A 346 12.99 16.68 2.43
C ASP A 346 13.67 15.41 2.98
N VAL A 347 15.01 15.38 2.90
CA VAL A 347 15.81 14.27 3.43
C VAL A 347 15.60 14.12 4.93
N ASN A 348 15.54 15.22 5.68
CA ASN A 348 15.34 15.20 7.13
C ASN A 348 13.92 14.75 7.55
N ILE A 349 12.89 15.11 6.79
CA ILE A 349 11.51 14.63 6.98
C ILE A 349 11.48 13.10 6.83
N PHE A 350 12.04 12.58 5.74
CA PHE A 350 12.07 11.13 5.53
C PHE A 350 12.99 10.41 6.52
N LYS A 351 14.10 11.03 6.94
CA LYS A 351 14.93 10.51 8.03
C LYS A 351 14.13 10.30 9.31
N TYR A 352 13.32 11.29 9.71
CA TYR A 352 12.46 11.17 10.88
C TYR A 352 11.44 10.02 10.74
N ILE A 353 10.72 9.99 9.61
CA ILE A 353 9.72 8.96 9.31
C ILE A 353 10.35 7.57 9.37
N ASN A 354 11.49 7.39 8.70
CA ASN A 354 12.19 6.12 8.61
C ASN A 354 12.66 5.62 9.98
N ILE A 355 13.23 6.48 10.81
CA ILE A 355 13.68 6.12 12.17
C ILE A 355 12.50 5.63 13.01
N ASN A 356 11.36 6.31 12.97
CA ASN A 356 10.18 5.92 13.75
C ASN A 356 9.63 4.54 13.35
N ILE A 357 9.53 4.27 12.04
CA ILE A 357 9.08 2.97 11.54
C ILE A 357 10.12 1.89 11.88
N ALA A 358 11.39 2.14 11.60
CA ALA A 358 12.46 1.16 11.80
C ALA A 358 12.64 0.78 13.28
N ASN A 359 12.51 1.74 14.21
CA ASN A 359 12.57 1.47 15.64
C ASN A 359 11.43 0.54 16.09
N THR A 360 10.20 0.84 15.65
CA THR A 360 9.02 0.01 15.94
C THR A 360 9.20 -1.40 15.37
N GLN A 361 9.69 -1.49 14.13
CA GLN A 361 9.99 -2.76 13.47
C GLN A 361 11.03 -3.58 14.22
N GLN A 362 12.14 -2.96 14.64
CA GLN A 362 13.19 -3.63 15.40
C GLN A 362 12.69 -4.18 16.73
N ILE A 363 11.93 -3.38 17.50
CA ILE A 363 11.34 -3.81 18.77
C ILE A 363 10.45 -5.04 18.55
N MET A 364 9.58 -4.98 17.54
CA MET A 364 8.63 -6.06 17.28
C MET A 364 9.28 -7.34 16.77
N ILE A 365 10.29 -7.23 15.91
CA ILE A 365 11.08 -8.38 15.45
C ILE A 365 11.84 -9.01 16.63
N ASN A 366 12.45 -8.20 17.49
CA ASN A 366 13.18 -8.71 18.66
C ASN A 366 12.23 -9.43 19.64
N ASN A 367 11.07 -8.86 19.93
CA ASN A 367 10.06 -9.50 20.78
C ASN A 367 9.61 -10.86 20.21
N LEU A 368 9.41 -10.92 18.90
CA LEU A 368 9.06 -12.16 18.19
C LEU A 368 10.17 -13.20 18.31
N ILE A 369 11.44 -12.82 18.09
CA ILE A 369 12.58 -13.72 18.20
C ILE A 369 12.76 -14.22 19.64
N VAL A 370 12.61 -13.34 20.63
CA VAL A 370 12.67 -13.72 22.06
C VAL A 370 11.56 -14.72 22.38
N TYR A 371 10.34 -14.47 21.89
CA TYR A 371 9.23 -15.38 22.10
C TYR A 371 9.47 -16.76 21.48
N ILE A 372 9.96 -16.83 20.23
CA ILE A 372 10.37 -18.09 19.60
C ILE A 372 11.43 -18.81 20.43
N LYS A 373 12.49 -18.11 20.83
CA LYS A 373 13.61 -18.75 21.56
C LYS A 373 13.24 -19.18 22.98
N SER A 374 12.17 -18.61 23.56
CA SER A 374 11.73 -18.97 24.91
C SER A 374 11.25 -20.42 25.03
N ASN A 375 10.81 -21.03 23.92
CA ASN A 375 10.19 -22.36 23.89
C ASN A 375 9.02 -22.55 24.87
N ASN A 376 8.41 -21.44 25.34
CA ASN A 376 7.25 -21.44 26.22
C ASN A 376 6.05 -20.78 25.52
N TYR A 377 5.37 -21.57 24.70
CA TYR A 377 4.32 -21.08 23.79
C TYR A 377 2.90 -21.10 24.38
N PHE A 378 2.77 -21.48 25.65
CA PHE A 378 1.49 -21.53 26.36
C PHE A 378 1.65 -21.10 27.84
N GLY A 379 2.69 -20.32 28.16
CA GLY A 379 2.92 -19.76 29.49
C GLY A 379 2.46 -18.31 29.61
N ASP A 380 2.90 -17.63 30.67
CA ASP A 380 2.53 -16.23 30.96
C ASP A 380 2.75 -15.29 29.76
N SER A 381 3.87 -15.45 29.04
CA SER A 381 4.15 -14.66 27.84
C SER A 381 3.06 -14.82 26.77
N TYR A 382 2.60 -16.04 26.52
CA TYR A 382 1.52 -16.30 25.56
C TYR A 382 0.22 -15.62 26.00
N HIS A 383 -0.19 -15.82 27.25
CA HIS A 383 -1.41 -15.22 27.79
C HIS A 383 -1.36 -13.69 27.81
N ASN A 384 -0.23 -13.11 28.17
CA ASN A 384 -0.02 -11.66 28.13
C ASN A 384 -0.15 -11.10 26.70
N TYR A 385 0.48 -11.74 25.71
CA TYR A 385 0.36 -11.31 24.32
C TYR A 385 -1.06 -11.51 23.78
N ARG A 386 -1.70 -12.63 24.10
CA ARG A 386 -3.10 -12.88 23.74
C ARG A 386 -4.04 -11.83 24.32
N ASP A 387 -3.86 -11.44 25.59
CA ASP A 387 -4.64 -10.37 26.22
C ASP A 387 -4.43 -9.02 25.53
N LEU A 388 -3.20 -8.73 25.07
CA LEU A 388 -2.92 -7.54 24.27
C LEU A 388 -3.63 -7.60 22.92
N GLN A 389 -3.69 -8.76 22.26
CA GLN A 389 -4.43 -8.94 21.02
C GLN A 389 -5.93 -8.74 21.22
N MET A 390 -6.51 -9.29 22.29
CA MET A 390 -7.93 -9.11 22.62
C MET A 390 -8.25 -7.62 22.86
N LYS A 391 -7.40 -6.90 23.60
CA LYS A 391 -7.55 -5.45 23.83
C LYS A 391 -7.43 -4.65 22.53
N ALA A 392 -6.49 -5.00 21.66
CA ALA A 392 -6.31 -4.37 20.36
C ALA A 392 -7.51 -4.62 19.43
N ASN A 393 -8.03 -5.85 19.39
CA ASN A 393 -9.21 -6.23 18.61
C ASN A 393 -10.44 -5.44 19.06
N LYS A 394 -10.75 -5.43 20.37
CA LYS A 394 -11.86 -4.64 20.92
C LYS A 394 -11.75 -3.16 20.56
N TRP A 395 -10.54 -2.60 20.69
CA TRP A 395 -10.29 -1.21 20.32
C TRP A 395 -10.51 -0.96 18.83
N TRP A 396 -9.97 -1.82 17.96
CA TRP A 396 -10.09 -1.69 16.51
C TRP A 396 -11.56 -1.78 16.07
N ILE A 397 -12.29 -2.80 16.53
CA ILE A 397 -13.72 -2.98 16.23
C ILE A 397 -14.51 -1.74 16.62
N SER A 398 -14.32 -1.22 17.84
CA SER A 398 -15.02 -0.02 18.31
C SER A 398 -14.72 1.25 17.50
N ASN A 399 -13.62 1.29 16.74
CA ASN A 399 -13.20 2.45 15.97
C ASN A 399 -13.47 2.35 14.47
N PHE A 400 -13.56 1.15 13.91
CA PHE A 400 -13.66 0.90 12.47
C PHE A 400 -14.96 0.17 12.05
N PHE A 401 -15.59 -0.59 12.94
CA PHE A 401 -16.87 -1.26 12.72
C PHE A 401 -17.99 -0.49 13.43
N THR A 402 -18.28 0.69 12.89
CA THR A 402 -19.27 1.61 13.42
C THR A 402 -20.54 1.58 12.57
N GLU A 403 -21.72 1.69 13.16
CA GLU A 403 -22.98 1.69 12.38
C GLU A 403 -23.13 2.87 11.42
N LYS A 404 -22.49 4.00 11.73
CA LYS A 404 -22.46 5.18 10.87
C LYS A 404 -21.03 5.61 10.65
N LEU A 405 -20.74 6.06 9.43
CA LEU A 405 -19.46 6.67 9.11
C LEU A 405 -19.34 7.98 9.89
N ASN A 406 -18.53 7.97 10.94
CA ASN A 406 -18.20 9.17 11.69
C ASN A 406 -16.92 9.74 11.09
N GLU A 407 -16.96 10.98 10.61
CA GLU A 407 -15.78 11.63 10.07
C GLU A 407 -14.66 11.62 11.13
N LYS A 408 -13.63 10.79 10.92
CA LYS A 408 -12.42 10.81 11.75
C LYS A 408 -11.50 11.97 11.38
N SER A 409 -11.99 12.94 10.62
CA SER A 409 -11.25 14.10 10.12
C SER A 409 -10.56 14.85 11.26
N THR A 410 -11.21 15.02 12.41
CA THR A 410 -10.61 15.63 13.60
C THR A 410 -9.47 14.80 14.18
N LEU A 411 -9.65 13.49 14.37
CA LEU A 411 -8.60 12.60 14.89
C LEU A 411 -7.38 12.58 13.96
N VAL A 412 -7.61 12.50 12.65
CA VAL A 412 -6.55 12.52 11.64
C VAL A 412 -5.81 13.85 11.67
N LYS A 413 -6.53 14.98 11.73
CA LYS A 413 -5.93 16.32 11.87
C LYS A 413 -5.12 16.45 13.16
N ASP A 414 -5.56 15.87 14.27
CA ASP A 414 -4.84 15.92 15.54
C ASP A 414 -3.53 15.14 15.48
N ILE A 415 -3.55 13.95 14.88
CA ILE A 415 -2.36 13.11 14.69
C ILE A 415 -1.37 13.78 13.75
N ILE A 416 -1.87 14.34 12.64
CA ILE A 416 -1.03 15.09 11.69
C ILE A 416 -0.38 16.28 12.37
N ARG A 417 -1.14 17.12 13.08
CA ARG A 417 -0.59 18.29 13.80
C ARG A 417 0.48 17.90 14.82
N TYR A 418 0.24 16.82 15.56
CA TYR A 418 1.23 16.28 16.49
C TYR A 418 2.51 15.84 15.74
N ASN A 419 2.38 15.04 14.69
CA ASN A 419 3.52 14.52 13.93
C ASN A 419 4.30 15.64 13.20
N GLU A 420 3.62 16.64 12.66
CA GLU A 420 4.24 17.85 12.09
C GLU A 420 5.01 18.62 13.15
N SER A 421 4.48 18.76 14.36
CA SER A 421 5.20 19.41 15.47
C SER A 421 6.48 18.67 15.85
N GLU A 422 6.43 17.34 15.88
CA GLU A 422 7.59 16.49 16.19
C GLU A 422 8.65 16.54 15.08
N ILE A 423 8.23 16.51 13.81
CA ILE A 423 9.13 16.71 12.67
C ILE A 423 9.82 18.06 12.77
N ASN A 424 9.06 19.14 13.01
CA ASN A 424 9.62 20.47 13.11
C ASN A 424 10.64 20.57 14.26
N LEU A 425 10.38 19.92 15.39
CA LEU A 425 11.33 19.84 16.51
C LEU A 425 12.57 19.01 16.16
N PHE A 426 12.40 17.91 15.44
CA PHE A 426 13.50 17.06 15.00
C PHE A 426 14.39 17.75 13.97
N VAL A 427 13.81 18.35 12.93
CA VAL A 427 14.53 19.07 11.87
C VAL A 427 15.30 20.26 12.46
N LYS A 428 14.69 21.02 13.39
CA LYS A 428 15.37 22.14 14.08
C LYS A 428 16.59 21.72 14.89
N LYS A 429 16.68 20.45 15.33
CA LYS A 429 17.82 19.92 16.08
C LYS A 429 18.93 19.35 15.19
N LEU A 430 18.68 19.22 13.88
CA LEU A 430 19.66 18.74 12.89
C LEU A 430 20.43 19.88 12.20
N VAL A 431 19.93 21.12 12.31
CA VAL A 431 20.62 22.36 11.94
C VAL A 431 21.42 22.84 13.16
#